data_AF-A0A6L9LDY6-F1
#
_entry.id   AF-A0A6L9LDY6-F1
#
_cell.length_a   1.000
_cell.length_b   1.000
_cell.length_c   1.000
_cell.angle_alpha   90.00
_cell.angle_beta   90.00
_cell.angle_gamma   90.00
#
_symmetry.space_group_name_H-M   'P 1'
#
loop_
_entity.id
_entity.type
_entity.pdbx_description
1 polymer ?
#
loop_
_entity_poly.entity_id
_entity_poly.type
_entity_poly.pdbx_seq_one_letter_code
_entity_poly.pdbx_strand_id
1 'polypeptide(L)'
;MVKSGMPRYVRGWGILLPILFVVCLSACVKNVDLIPVGTTTTPGTTTPVSTSTTSSTSAADKDQKLIAQGTFVNRVHTVKGTVSVYEKGSSRILTFTNFSTDSGPDLRIYVAEDAALTNFIEVSKLSNTGTFSVDLPYNYSPTQHKTVIIWCKAFSVLFGTAALTLN
;
A
#
# COMPACT_ATOMS: atom_id res chain seq x y z
N MET A 1 23.67 -12.52 57.36
CA MET A 1 25.10 -12.21 57.16
C MET A 1 25.71 -13.33 56.30
N VAL A 2 26.46 -12.99 55.25
CA VAL A 2 27.32 -13.88 54.42
C VAL A 2 26.57 -14.82 53.46
N LYS A 3 26.84 -14.93 52.15
CA LYS A 3 27.70 -14.22 51.20
C LYS A 3 27.14 -14.51 49.80
N SER A 4 27.26 -13.52 48.94
CA SER A 4 27.04 -13.52 47.50
C SER A 4 27.87 -14.59 46.78
N GLY A 5 27.31 -15.17 45.71
CA GLY A 5 28.02 -16.07 44.79
C GLY A 5 27.45 -15.97 43.37
N MET A 6 27.90 -14.97 42.62
CA MET A 6 27.76 -14.92 41.16
C MET A 6 28.94 -15.68 40.53
N PRO A 7 28.73 -16.54 39.52
CA PRO A 7 29.80 -16.90 38.61
C PRO A 7 29.85 -15.89 37.46
N ARG A 8 30.91 -15.07 37.46
CA ARG A 8 31.38 -14.37 36.26
C ARG A 8 32.10 -15.40 35.38
N TYR A 9 31.58 -15.65 34.17
CA TYR A 9 32.36 -16.31 33.13
C TYR A 9 32.92 -15.26 32.16
N VAL A 10 34.20 -15.42 31.88
CA VAL A 10 35.12 -14.45 31.26
C VAL A 10 35.53 -15.01 29.89
N ARG A 11 36.01 -14.11 29.01
CA ARG A 11 36.80 -14.37 27.79
C ARG A 11 35.94 -14.75 26.59
N GLY A 12 35.82 -13.94 25.54
CA GLY A 12 36.89 -13.19 24.88
C GLY A 12 37.33 -13.97 23.65
N TRP A 13 36.71 -13.67 22.50
CA TRP A 13 37.29 -14.00 21.20
C TRP A 13 36.98 -12.86 20.25
N GLY A 14 37.96 -11.96 20.11
CA GLY A 14 38.01 -11.05 18.97
C GLY A 14 38.51 -11.82 17.76
N ILE A 15 37.75 -11.80 16.67
CA ILE A 15 38.23 -11.99 15.30
C ILE A 15 37.47 -10.94 14.49
N LEU A 16 38.06 -9.74 14.33
CA LEU A 16 38.75 -9.35 13.11
C LEU A 16 37.82 -9.39 11.90
N LEU A 17 37.16 -8.24 11.71
CA LEU A 17 36.60 -7.76 10.46
C LEU A 17 37.70 -7.77 9.37
N PRO A 18 37.58 -8.52 8.27
CA PRO A 18 38.33 -8.19 7.08
C PRO A 18 37.50 -7.17 6.31
N ILE A 19 37.90 -5.91 6.48
CA ILE A 19 37.61 -4.82 5.56
C ILE A 19 38.23 -5.22 4.21
N LEU A 20 37.44 -5.82 3.31
CA LEU A 20 37.82 -5.89 1.91
C LEU A 20 37.31 -4.61 1.23
N PHE A 21 38.13 -3.58 1.39
CA PHE A 21 38.18 -2.41 0.54
C PHE A 21 38.45 -2.89 -0.91
N VAL A 22 37.41 -3.01 -1.72
CA VAL A 22 37.57 -3.02 -3.19
C VAL A 22 37.11 -1.65 -3.68
N VAL A 23 38.09 -0.75 -3.72
CA VAL A 23 38.02 0.55 -4.37
C VAL A 23 38.33 0.37 -5.86
N CYS A 24 37.74 1.25 -6.67
CA CYS A 24 38.06 1.58 -8.07
C CYS A 24 37.33 0.69 -9.11
N LEU A 25 36.66 1.19 -10.14
CA LEU A 25 36.87 2.44 -10.89
C LEU A 25 35.55 3.14 -11.24
N SER A 26 35.58 4.46 -11.10
CA SER A 26 34.74 5.39 -11.87
C SER A 26 34.90 5.15 -13.37
N ALA A 27 33.78 4.98 -14.06
CA ALA A 27 33.63 5.44 -15.42
C ALA A 27 32.19 5.95 -15.60
N CYS A 28 32.02 7.25 -15.41
CA CYS A 28 30.88 7.99 -15.93
C CYS A 28 30.95 7.93 -17.45
N VAL A 29 30.26 6.98 -18.07
CA VAL A 29 29.93 7.08 -19.49
C VAL A 29 28.55 7.72 -19.56
N LYS A 30 28.57 9.04 -19.81
CA LYS A 30 27.43 9.79 -20.30
C LYS A 30 27.30 9.46 -21.78
N ASN A 31 26.42 8.55 -22.14
CA ASN A 31 26.02 8.37 -23.53
C ASN A 31 25.00 9.47 -23.85
N VAL A 32 25.50 10.64 -24.24
CA VAL A 32 24.72 11.60 -25.02
C VAL A 32 24.99 11.26 -26.48
N ASP A 33 24.13 10.44 -27.06
CA ASP A 33 24.12 10.17 -28.50
C ASP A 33 22.84 10.72 -29.12
N LEU A 34 22.96 12.00 -29.48
CA LEU A 34 22.61 12.59 -30.77
C LEU A 34 21.41 11.98 -31.53
N ILE A 35 20.25 12.63 -31.40
CA ILE A 35 19.12 12.44 -32.31
C ILE A 35 19.34 13.33 -33.55
N PRO A 36 19.23 12.82 -34.78
CA PRO A 36 19.35 13.65 -35.99
C PRO A 36 18.17 14.62 -36.13
N VAL A 37 18.52 15.85 -36.48
CA VAL A 37 17.63 16.93 -36.92
C VAL A 37 16.85 16.47 -38.16
N GLY A 38 15.54 16.31 -37.98
CA GLY A 38 14.56 16.27 -39.07
C GLY A 38 13.88 17.63 -39.16
N THR A 39 14.29 18.42 -40.14
CA THR A 39 13.67 19.70 -40.52
C THR A 39 12.30 19.51 -41.18
N THR A 40 11.34 20.28 -40.67
CA THR A 40 10.30 21.04 -41.38
C THR A 40 9.32 20.30 -42.29
N THR A 41 8.04 20.24 -41.89
CA THR A 41 6.88 20.35 -42.81
C THR A 41 5.61 20.79 -42.05
N THR A 42 5.12 21.99 -42.42
CA THR A 42 3.72 22.48 -42.38
C THR A 42 3.04 22.92 -41.06
N PRO A 43 2.63 24.20 -40.95
CA PRO A 43 1.62 24.68 -40.00
C PRO A 43 0.21 24.25 -40.44
N GLY A 44 -0.40 23.36 -39.67
CA GLY A 44 -1.81 23.01 -39.77
C GLY A 44 -2.53 23.33 -38.46
N THR A 45 -3.25 24.44 -38.45
CA THR A 45 -4.24 24.79 -37.44
C THR A 45 -5.35 23.74 -37.43
N THR A 46 -5.49 22.94 -36.36
CA THR A 46 -6.80 22.59 -35.79
C THR A 46 -6.67 21.96 -34.41
N THR A 47 -7.25 22.65 -33.43
CA THR A 47 -7.68 22.10 -32.14
C THR A 47 -8.61 20.90 -32.37
N PRO A 48 -8.44 19.81 -31.60
CA PRO A 48 -9.61 19.23 -30.96
C PRO A 48 -9.42 19.23 -29.45
N VAL A 49 -10.41 19.83 -28.80
CA VAL A 49 -10.72 19.71 -27.39
C VAL A 49 -10.72 18.22 -27.04
N SER A 50 -9.73 17.76 -26.27
CA SER A 50 -9.82 16.47 -25.60
C SER A 50 -10.65 16.67 -24.36
N THR A 51 -11.95 16.57 -24.62
CA THR A 51 -13.06 16.41 -23.69
C THR A 51 -12.62 15.56 -22.50
N SER A 52 -12.72 16.17 -21.34
CA SER A 52 -12.88 15.53 -20.03
C SER A 52 -13.53 14.15 -20.17
N THR A 53 -12.74 13.11 -19.99
CA THR A 53 -13.29 11.78 -19.73
C THR A 53 -13.92 11.84 -18.35
N THR A 54 -15.24 12.00 -18.38
CA THR A 54 -16.21 11.75 -17.34
C THR A 54 -15.64 10.90 -16.22
N SER A 55 -15.23 11.56 -15.14
CA SER A 55 -15.28 10.97 -13.81
C SER A 55 -16.70 10.43 -13.65
N SER A 56 -16.83 9.12 -13.70
CA SER A 56 -18.04 8.40 -13.32
C SER A 56 -18.29 8.72 -11.85
N THR A 57 -18.98 9.82 -11.61
CA THR A 57 -19.84 10.00 -10.45
C THR A 57 -20.77 8.80 -10.48
N SER A 58 -20.44 7.77 -9.71
CA SER A 58 -21.35 6.65 -9.44
C SER A 58 -22.53 7.22 -8.66
N ALA A 59 -23.46 7.82 -9.39
CA ALA A 59 -24.84 7.99 -8.97
C ALA A 59 -25.50 6.61 -9.03
N ALA A 60 -25.07 5.71 -8.15
CA ALA A 60 -25.61 4.36 -8.05
C ALA A 60 -25.35 3.82 -6.65
N ASP A 61 -25.99 4.41 -5.63
CA ASP A 61 -26.54 3.62 -4.53
C ASP A 61 -27.42 4.47 -3.62
N LYS A 62 -28.74 4.43 -3.85
CA LYS A 62 -29.73 4.96 -2.90
C LYS A 62 -30.03 3.96 -1.77
N ASP A 63 -29.41 2.77 -1.82
CA ASP A 63 -29.68 1.63 -0.93
C ASP A 63 -28.44 1.14 -0.17
N GLN A 64 -27.32 1.87 -0.20
CA GLN A 64 -26.14 1.56 0.61
C GLN A 64 -26.16 2.31 1.95
N LYS A 65 -26.05 1.54 3.03
CA LYS A 65 -25.84 2.08 4.37
C LYS A 65 -24.34 2.10 4.68
N LEU A 66 -23.81 3.27 5.06
CA LEU A 66 -22.46 3.35 5.61
C LEU A 66 -22.39 2.66 6.97
N ILE A 67 -21.44 1.74 7.14
CA ILE A 67 -21.24 0.96 8.36
C ILE A 67 -19.99 1.41 9.11
N ALA A 68 -18.90 1.63 8.38
CA ALA A 68 -17.64 2.03 8.97
C ALA A 68 -16.79 2.79 7.96
N GLN A 69 -15.86 3.62 8.43
CA GLN A 69 -14.90 4.29 7.56
C GLN A 69 -13.57 4.56 8.25
N GLY A 70 -12.51 4.70 7.46
CA GLY A 70 -11.16 4.98 7.94
C GLY A 70 -10.32 5.73 6.92
N THR A 71 -9.25 6.36 7.41
CA THR A 71 -8.24 7.02 6.57
C THR A 71 -6.95 6.22 6.63
N PHE A 72 -6.30 6.02 5.49
CA PHE A 72 -5.02 5.32 5.45
C PHE A 72 -3.92 6.13 6.13
N VAL A 73 -3.18 5.43 6.99
CA VAL A 73 -1.92 5.86 7.57
C VAL A 73 -0.83 5.03 6.90
N ASN A 74 0.14 5.71 6.31
CA ASN A 74 1.31 5.08 5.70
C ASN A 74 2.22 4.45 6.77
N ARG A 75 3.02 3.46 6.37
CA ARG A 75 4.00 2.81 7.26
C ARG A 75 5.37 2.86 6.59
N VAL A 76 5.87 1.73 6.12
CA VAL A 76 7.18 1.65 5.44
C VAL A 76 7.11 2.22 4.02
N HIS A 77 5.92 2.23 3.43
CA HIS A 77 5.65 2.70 2.07
C HIS A 77 4.53 3.74 2.08
N THR A 78 4.46 4.56 1.03
CA THR A 78 3.39 5.53 0.86
C THR A 78 2.08 4.80 0.62
N VAL A 79 1.06 5.12 1.42
CA VAL A 79 -0.34 4.74 1.21
C VAL A 79 -1.21 5.94 1.59
N LYS A 80 -2.20 6.27 0.76
CA LYS A 80 -3.09 7.43 0.91
C LYS A 80 -4.52 7.06 0.53
N GLY A 81 -5.46 7.91 0.93
CA GLY A 81 -6.89 7.79 0.62
C GLY A 81 -7.71 7.39 1.83
N THR A 82 -9.00 7.17 1.59
CA THR A 82 -9.94 6.66 2.59
C THR A 82 -10.54 5.34 2.15
N VAL A 83 -11.09 4.63 3.11
CA VAL A 83 -11.82 3.39 2.87
C VAL A 83 -13.10 3.39 3.70
N SER A 84 -14.20 2.96 3.08
CA SER A 84 -15.52 2.89 3.69
C SER A 84 -16.09 1.49 3.49
N VAL A 85 -16.83 1.01 4.49
CA VAL A 85 -17.60 -0.23 4.44
C VAL A 85 -19.06 0.14 4.29
N TYR A 86 -19.67 -0.32 3.22
CA TYR A 86 -21.10 -0.18 2.94
C TYR A 86 -21.81 -1.52 3.08
N GLU A 87 -23.03 -1.47 3.59
CA GLU A 87 -23.97 -2.59 3.55
C GLU A 87 -24.96 -2.36 2.40
N LYS A 88 -25.14 -3.40 1.58
CA LYS A 88 -26.07 -3.40 0.44
C LYS A 88 -26.84 -4.72 0.44
N GLY A 89 -28.06 -4.71 0.96
CA GLY A 89 -28.83 -5.93 1.19
C GLY A 89 -28.10 -6.87 2.17
N SER A 90 -27.82 -8.10 1.75
CA SER A 90 -27.07 -9.08 2.54
C SER A 90 -25.55 -9.03 2.34
N SER A 91 -25.06 -8.18 1.44
CA SER A 91 -23.65 -8.08 1.08
C SER A 91 -22.99 -6.86 1.70
N ARG A 92 -21.67 -6.94 1.87
CA ARG A 92 -20.85 -5.82 2.32
C ARG A 92 -19.79 -5.50 1.29
N ILE A 93 -19.59 -4.20 1.06
CA ILE A 93 -18.70 -3.68 0.03
C ILE A 93 -17.66 -2.80 0.72
N LEU A 94 -16.40 -3.04 0.41
CA LEU A 94 -15.27 -2.21 0.83
C LEU A 94 -14.91 -1.25 -0.30
N THR A 95 -15.20 0.03 -0.12
CA THR A 95 -14.98 1.09 -1.11
C THR A 95 -13.78 1.95 -0.74
N PHE A 96 -12.81 2.01 -1.64
CA PHE A 96 -11.65 2.87 -1.56
C PHE A 96 -11.93 4.18 -2.29
N THR A 97 -11.50 5.31 -1.74
CA THR A 97 -11.67 6.62 -2.35
C THR A 97 -10.34 7.37 -2.38
N ASN A 98 -9.98 7.91 -3.56
CA ASN A 98 -8.70 8.58 -3.79
C ASN A 98 -7.48 7.75 -3.32
N PHE A 99 -7.57 6.43 -3.46
CA PHE A 99 -6.55 5.52 -2.97
C PHE A 99 -5.30 5.57 -3.83
N SER A 100 -4.13 5.62 -3.19
CA SER A 100 -2.84 5.59 -3.86
C SER A 100 -1.82 4.90 -2.96
N THR A 101 -0.91 4.13 -3.55
CA THR A 101 0.15 3.42 -2.83
C THR A 101 1.39 3.32 -3.71
N ASP A 102 2.56 3.17 -3.09
CA ASP A 102 3.74 2.68 -3.79
C ASP A 102 3.46 1.28 -4.36
N SER A 103 4.10 0.94 -5.49
CA SER A 103 3.99 -0.37 -6.13
C SER A 103 4.68 -1.46 -5.30
N GLY A 104 4.12 -2.67 -5.33
CA GLY A 104 4.74 -3.86 -4.76
C GLY A 104 4.37 -5.12 -5.58
N PRO A 105 5.20 -6.17 -5.61
CA PRO A 105 4.99 -7.32 -6.49
C PRO A 105 3.77 -8.17 -6.14
N ASP A 106 3.38 -8.19 -4.86
CA ASP A 106 2.25 -8.97 -4.36
C ASP A 106 1.49 -8.23 -3.25
N LEU A 107 0.91 -7.08 -3.59
CA LEU A 107 0.07 -6.31 -2.68
C LEU A 107 -1.31 -6.96 -2.51
N ARG A 108 -1.75 -7.04 -1.26
CA ARG A 108 -3.03 -7.62 -0.84
C ARG A 108 -3.82 -6.63 0.00
N ILE A 109 -5.15 -6.75 -0.08
CA ILE A 109 -6.10 -6.06 0.78
C ILE A 109 -6.56 -7.05 1.85
N TYR A 110 -6.25 -6.77 3.10
CA TYR A 110 -6.73 -7.54 4.24
C TYR A 110 -7.65 -6.71 5.11
N VAL A 111 -8.53 -7.39 5.85
CA VAL A 111 -9.25 -6.82 7.00
C VAL A 111 -8.88 -7.63 8.25
N ALA A 112 -8.54 -6.96 9.33
CA ALA A 112 -8.00 -7.59 10.54
C ALA A 112 -8.54 -6.92 11.79
N GLU A 113 -8.36 -7.57 12.94
CA GLU A 113 -8.70 -6.98 14.24
C GLU A 113 -7.80 -5.78 14.55
N ASP A 114 -6.50 -5.90 14.31
CA ASP A 114 -5.53 -4.83 14.51
C ASP A 114 -4.42 -4.82 13.43
N ALA A 115 -3.52 -3.83 13.53
CA ALA A 115 -2.42 -3.64 12.61
C ALA A 115 -1.33 -4.73 12.66
N ALA A 116 -1.36 -5.62 13.66
CA ALA A 116 -0.46 -6.76 13.80
C ALA A 116 -0.97 -8.02 13.09
N LEU A 117 -2.03 -7.91 12.27
CA LEU A 117 -2.62 -9.01 11.51
C LEU A 117 -3.19 -10.11 12.41
N THR A 118 -3.80 -9.72 13.52
CA THR A 118 -4.60 -10.65 14.34
C THR A 118 -5.99 -10.83 13.71
N ASN A 119 -6.52 -12.07 13.78
CA ASN A 119 -7.87 -12.42 13.31
C ASN A 119 -8.22 -11.79 11.95
N PHE A 120 -7.43 -12.11 10.93
CA PHE A 120 -7.50 -11.43 9.64
C PHE A 120 -8.16 -12.27 8.54
N ILE A 121 -8.68 -11.57 7.54
CA ILE A 121 -9.21 -12.12 6.31
C ILE A 121 -8.48 -11.47 5.13
N GLU A 122 -7.94 -12.29 4.23
CA GLU A 122 -7.47 -11.83 2.92
C GLU A 122 -8.68 -11.58 2.02
N VAL A 123 -8.93 -10.32 1.63
CA VAL A 123 -10.08 -9.93 0.80
C VAL A 123 -9.77 -10.19 -0.67
N SER A 124 -8.66 -9.63 -1.17
CA SER A 124 -8.25 -9.79 -2.56
C SER A 124 -6.81 -9.34 -2.80
N LYS A 125 -6.30 -9.63 -4.01
CA LYS A 125 -5.11 -8.97 -4.53
C LYS A 125 -5.42 -7.51 -4.86
N LEU A 126 -4.54 -6.60 -4.50
CA LEU A 126 -4.67 -5.19 -4.86
C LEU A 126 -4.26 -5.00 -6.32
N SER A 127 -5.20 -4.56 -7.15
CA SER A 127 -5.00 -4.34 -8.59
C SER A 127 -5.37 -2.94 -9.08
N ASN A 128 -5.97 -2.11 -8.22
CA ASN A 128 -6.55 -0.82 -8.61
C ASN A 128 -5.99 0.33 -7.75
N THR A 129 -6.03 1.54 -8.31
CA THR A 129 -5.77 2.81 -7.64
C THR A 129 -6.94 3.76 -7.90
N GLY A 130 -6.99 4.90 -7.20
CA GLY A 130 -8.10 5.84 -7.29
C GLY A 130 -9.31 5.37 -6.48
N THR A 131 -10.51 5.48 -7.06
CA THR A 131 -11.75 5.07 -6.41
C THR A 131 -12.22 3.74 -7.00
N PHE A 132 -12.38 2.73 -6.14
CA PHE A 132 -12.82 1.39 -6.54
C PHE A 132 -13.48 0.68 -5.36
N SER A 133 -14.17 -0.42 -5.63
CA SER A 133 -14.81 -1.24 -4.59
C SER A 133 -14.48 -2.71 -4.76
N VAL A 134 -14.48 -3.44 -3.66
CA VAL A 134 -14.33 -4.90 -3.61
C VAL A 134 -15.36 -5.48 -2.66
N ASP A 135 -15.86 -6.68 -2.94
CA ASP A 135 -16.78 -7.38 -2.04
C ASP A 135 -16.04 -7.90 -0.81
N LEU A 136 -16.67 -7.77 0.35
CA LEU A 136 -16.21 -8.40 1.58
C LEU A 136 -16.81 -9.81 1.69
N PRO A 137 -16.01 -10.80 2.13
CA PRO A 137 -16.51 -12.16 2.31
C PRO A 137 -17.49 -12.23 3.49
N TYR A 138 -18.34 -13.25 3.50
CA TYR A 138 -19.44 -13.41 4.47
C TYR A 138 -18.97 -13.51 5.94
N ASN A 139 -17.72 -13.93 6.16
CA ASN A 139 -17.11 -14.05 7.48
C ASN A 139 -16.54 -12.71 8.00
N TYR A 140 -16.61 -11.62 7.24
CA TYR A 140 -16.25 -10.29 7.73
C TYR A 140 -17.26 -9.83 8.80
N SER A 141 -16.74 -9.34 9.93
CA SER A 141 -17.50 -8.76 11.02
C SER A 141 -16.94 -7.39 11.38
N PRO A 142 -17.74 -6.29 11.42
CA PRO A 142 -17.24 -4.95 11.68
C PRO A 142 -16.80 -4.74 13.14
N THR A 143 -17.31 -5.57 14.06
CA THR A 143 -16.94 -5.53 15.48
C THR A 143 -15.67 -6.29 15.78
N GLN A 144 -15.25 -7.21 14.90
CA GLN A 144 -14.00 -7.97 15.03
C GLN A 144 -12.90 -7.39 14.13
N HIS A 145 -13.19 -7.13 12.86
CA HIS A 145 -12.22 -6.70 11.86
C HIS A 145 -12.25 -5.18 11.70
N LYS A 146 -11.53 -4.48 12.58
CA LYS A 146 -11.56 -3.03 12.73
C LYS A 146 -10.48 -2.31 11.91
N THR A 147 -9.65 -3.02 11.17
CA THR A 147 -8.52 -2.43 10.44
C THR A 147 -8.46 -2.96 9.02
N VAL A 148 -8.42 -2.08 8.02
CA VAL A 148 -8.04 -2.43 6.63
C VAL A 148 -6.53 -2.32 6.50
N ILE A 149 -5.90 -3.30 5.88
CA ILE A 149 -4.44 -3.41 5.79
C ILE A 149 -4.02 -3.62 4.34
N ILE A 150 -3.05 -2.83 3.88
CA ILE A 150 -2.32 -3.07 2.64
C ILE A 150 -1.03 -3.81 2.99
N TRP A 151 -0.94 -5.07 2.56
CA TRP A 151 0.16 -5.98 2.91
C TRP A 151 0.87 -6.47 1.65
N CYS A 152 2.20 -6.42 1.62
CA CYS A 152 2.96 -7.12 0.61
C CYS A 152 3.25 -8.55 1.07
N LYS A 153 2.56 -9.53 0.49
CA LYS A 153 2.66 -10.94 0.90
C LYS A 153 4.01 -11.55 0.53
N ALA A 154 4.56 -11.21 -0.63
CA ALA A 154 5.87 -11.72 -1.08
C ALA A 154 7.03 -11.33 -0.15
N PHE A 155 6.97 -10.14 0.46
CA PHE A 155 8.05 -9.63 1.33
C PHE A 155 7.68 -9.56 2.81
N SER A 156 6.44 -9.91 3.16
CA SER A 156 5.92 -9.79 4.53
C SER A 156 6.09 -8.38 5.12
N VAL A 157 5.71 -7.36 4.34
CA VAL A 157 5.86 -5.93 4.72
C VAL A 157 4.50 -5.23 4.77
N LEU A 158 4.29 -4.46 5.84
CA LEU A 158 3.13 -3.59 6.03
C LEU A 158 3.30 -2.27 5.28
N PHE A 159 2.45 -2.01 4.30
CA PHE A 159 2.47 -0.77 3.53
C PHE A 159 1.68 0.33 4.23
N GLY A 160 0.46 0.02 4.68
CA GLY A 160 -0.40 0.99 5.33
C GLY A 160 -1.61 0.35 5.98
N THR A 161 -2.24 1.10 6.88
CA THR A 161 -3.42 0.66 7.64
C THR A 161 -4.47 1.76 7.68
N ALA A 162 -5.74 1.40 7.63
CA ALA A 162 -6.84 2.31 7.93
C ALA A 162 -7.68 1.70 9.06
N ALA A 163 -7.66 2.33 10.23
CA ALA A 163 -8.56 1.97 11.32
C ALA A 163 -9.98 2.40 10.97
N LEU A 164 -10.93 1.49 11.12
CA LEU A 164 -12.34 1.69 10.82
C LEU A 164 -13.10 2.14 12.06
N THR A 165 -13.75 3.30 11.95
CA THR A 165 -14.69 3.81 12.93
C THR A 165 -16.10 3.45 12.48
N LEU A 166 -16.87 2.80 13.34
CA LEU A 166 -18.29 2.47 13.09
C LEU A 166 -19.14 3.75 13.07
N ASN A 167 -20.14 3.77 12.19
CA ASN A 167 -21.08 4.87 12.00
C ASN A 167 -22.49 4.53 12.50
#